data_AF-A0A2V7CQX0-F1
#
_entry.id   AF-A0A2V7CQX0-F1
#
_cell.length_a   1.000
_cell.length_b   1.000
_cell.length_c   1.000
_cell.angle_alpha   90.00
_cell.angle_beta   90.00
_cell.angle_gamma   90.00
#
_symmetry.space_group_name_H-M   'P 1'
#
loop_
_entity.id
_entity.type
_entity.pdbx_description
1 polymer ?
#
loop_
_entity_poly.entity_id
_entity_poly.type
_entity_poly.pdbx_seq_one_letter_code
_entity_poly.pdbx_strand_id
1 'polypeptide(L)'
;MSRQVTRALEALARGAKAILGRALTDTEQDLFVKYLTLLIKWQKSHRLIGSSDPVWIVEHLFLDSLLFLKVLPSTISTVLDL
;
A
#
# COMPACT_ATOMS: atom_id res chain seq x y z
N MET A 1 2.41 -18.00 -0.97
CA MET A 1 1.75 -16.89 -0.24
C MET A 1 0.48 -17.40 0.42
N SER A 2 0.10 -16.85 1.58
CA SER A 2 -1.18 -17.22 2.21
C SER A 2 -2.36 -16.63 1.43
N ARG A 3 -3.53 -17.27 1.50
CA ARG A 3 -4.78 -16.83 0.85
C ARG A 3 -5.16 -15.39 1.23
N GLN A 4 -4.83 -14.97 2.45
CA GLN A 4 -5.09 -13.63 2.96
C GLN A 4 -4.22 -12.58 2.28
N VAL A 5 -2.94 -12.87 2.04
CA VAL A 5 -2.05 -11.97 1.30
C VAL A 5 -2.51 -11.85 -0.15
N THR A 6 -2.92 -12.94 -0.80
CA THR A 6 -3.48 -12.88 -2.16
C THR A 6 -4.70 -11.96 -2.23
N ARG A 7 -5.65 -12.11 -1.30
CA ARG A 7 -6.82 -11.22 -1.20
C ARG A 7 -6.45 -9.76 -0.99
N ALA A 8 -5.46 -9.50 -0.13
CA ALA A 8 -4.98 -8.14 0.11
C ALA A 8 -4.40 -7.51 -1.16
N LEU A 9 -3.61 -8.26 -1.93
CA LEU A 9 -3.04 -7.75 -3.19
C LEU A 9 -4.09 -7.54 -4.27
N GLU A 10 -5.11 -8.39 -4.35
CA GLU A 10 -6.25 -8.17 -5.24
C GLU A 10 -7.03 -6.90 -4.84
N ALA A 11 -7.22 -6.66 -3.54
CA ALA A 11 -7.84 -5.43 -3.04
C ALA A 11 -7.00 -4.20 -3.39
N LEU A 12 -5.68 -4.30 -3.22
CA LEU A 12 -4.73 -3.25 -3.59
C LEU A 12 -4.84 -2.93 -5.08
N ALA A 13 -4.78 -3.94 -5.97
CA ALA A 13 -4.84 -3.74 -7.41
C ALA A 13 -6.14 -3.06 -7.86
N ARG A 14 -7.28 -3.48 -7.29
CA ARG A 14 -8.58 -2.85 -7.57
C ARG A 14 -8.66 -1.42 -7.03
N GLY A 15 -8.26 -1.21 -5.78
CA GLY A 15 -8.31 0.09 -5.12
C GLY A 15 -7.38 1.10 -5.77
N ALA A 16 -6.12 0.72 -6.01
CA ALA A 16 -5.14 1.56 -6.67
C ALA A 16 -5.60 1.95 -8.08
N LYS A 17 -6.20 1.03 -8.84
CA LYS A 17 -6.79 1.36 -10.16
C LYS A 17 -7.85 2.45 -10.06
N ALA A 18 -8.74 2.38 -9.07
CA ALA A 18 -9.76 3.40 -8.86
C ALA A 18 -9.20 4.75 -8.36
N ILE A 19 -8.10 4.73 -7.61
CA ILE A 19 -7.48 5.94 -7.05
C ILE A 19 -6.62 6.65 -8.11
N LEU A 20 -5.77 5.90 -8.81
CA LEU A 20 -4.80 6.42 -9.77
C LEU A 20 -5.37 6.62 -11.18
N GLY A 21 -6.56 6.07 -11.46
CA GLY A 21 -7.15 6.06 -12.81
C GLY A 21 -6.44 5.12 -13.81
N ARG A 22 -5.40 4.39 -13.37
CA ARG A 22 -4.66 3.39 -14.15
C ARG A 22 -4.31 2.18 -13.29
N ALA A 23 -4.06 1.04 -13.92
CA ALA A 23 -3.50 -0.09 -13.21
C ALA A 23 -2.10 0.23 -12.66
N LEU A 24 -1.73 -0.44 -11.57
CA LEU A 24 -0.34 -0.50 -11.13
C LEU A 24 0.49 -1.21 -12.21
N THR A 25 1.73 -0.76 -12.42
CA THR A 25 2.68 -1.50 -13.24
C THR A 25 3.16 -2.74 -12.48
N ASP A 26 3.72 -3.73 -13.19
CA ASP A 26 4.27 -4.93 -12.58
C ASP A 26 5.34 -4.58 -11.52
N THR A 27 6.16 -3.56 -11.79
CA THR A 27 7.18 -3.07 -10.85
C THR A 27 6.55 -2.44 -9.61
N GLU A 28 5.53 -1.60 -9.75
CA GLU A 28 4.82 -1.01 -8.60
C GLU A 28 4.16 -2.09 -7.76
N GLN A 29 3.53 -3.08 -8.41
CA GLN A 29 2.92 -4.21 -7.73
C GLN A 29 3.94 -5.01 -6.93
N ASP A 30 5.08 -5.34 -7.53
CA ASP A 30 6.18 -6.03 -6.84
C ASP A 30 6.74 -5.24 -5.65
N LEU A 31 6.83 -3.92 -5.78
CA LEU A 31 7.28 -3.04 -4.69
C LEU A 31 6.28 -3.06 -3.52
N PHE A 32 4.99 -3.00 -3.79
CA PHE A 32 3.97 -3.13 -2.74
C PHE A 32 4.00 -4.51 -2.05
N VAL A 33 4.22 -5.59 -2.81
CA VAL A 33 4.37 -6.94 -2.24
C VAL A 33 5.55 -7.01 -1.28
N LYS A 34 6.70 -6.47 -1.70
CA LYS A 34 7.90 -6.40 -0.87
C LYS A 34 7.65 -5.55 0.37
N TYR A 35 6.99 -4.41 0.23
CA TYR A 35 6.74 -3.52 1.34
C TYR A 35 5.76 -4.13 2.37
N LEU A 36 4.68 -4.76 1.91
CA LEU A 36 3.75 -5.51 2.77
C LEU A 36 4.48 -6.60 3.56
N THR A 37 5.36 -7.35 2.88
CA THR A 37 6.16 -8.40 3.52
C THR A 37 7.08 -7.83 4.59
N LEU A 38 7.72 -6.69 4.34
CA LEU A 38 8.57 -6.00 5.31
C LEU A 38 7.77 -5.50 6.50
N LEU A 39 6.61 -4.86 6.29
CA LEU A 39 5.76 -4.38 7.37
C LEU A 39 5.31 -5.52 8.28
N ILE A 40 4.81 -6.62 7.72
CA ILE A 40 4.38 -7.79 8.51
C ILE A 40 5.56 -8.39 9.28
N LYS A 41 6.75 -8.46 8.65
CA LYS A 41 7.97 -8.98 9.29
C LYS A 41 8.36 -8.11 10.49
N TRP A 42 8.48 -6.81 10.29
CA TRP A 42 8.97 -5.90 11.31
C TRP A 42 7.94 -5.60 12.40
N GLN A 43 6.64 -5.67 12.08
CA GLN A 43 5.55 -5.55 13.06
C GLN A 43 5.64 -6.57 14.21
N LYS A 44 6.23 -7.75 13.95
CA LYS A 44 6.44 -8.77 14.98
C LYS A 44 7.48 -8.38 16.03
N SER A 45 8.46 -7.56 15.63
CA SER A 45 9.59 -7.16 16.47
C SER A 45 9.43 -5.74 17.00
N HIS A 46 8.72 -4.88 16.28
CA HIS A 46 8.49 -3.48 16.60
C HIS A 46 7.03 -3.18 16.33
N ARG A 47 6.32 -2.51 17.25
CA ARG A 47 4.91 -2.12 17.05
C ARG A 47 4.85 -0.88 16.15
N LEU A 48 5.02 -1.09 14.84
CA LEU A 48 5.09 -0.05 13.81
C LEU A 48 3.70 0.42 13.36
N ILE A 49 2.74 -0.50 13.28
CA ILE A 49 1.41 -0.26 12.70
C ILE A 49 0.29 -0.80 13.60
N GLY A 50 -0.96 -0.42 13.30
CA GLY A 50 -2.14 -0.79 14.07
C GLY A 50 -2.51 -2.28 14.00
N SER A 51 -2.13 -2.98 12.93
CA SER A 51 -2.41 -4.40 12.71
C SER A 51 -1.38 -5.07 11.80
N SER A 52 -1.13 -6.36 12.02
CA SER A 52 -0.32 -7.20 11.11
C SER A 52 -1.17 -7.93 10.05
N ASP A 53 -2.49 -7.70 10.04
CA ASP A 53 -3.42 -8.26 9.06
C ASP A 53 -3.14 -7.67 7.65
N PRO A 54 -2.82 -8.49 6.64
CA PRO A 54 -2.50 -7.98 5.30
C PRO A 54 -3.61 -7.16 4.64
N VAL A 55 -4.88 -7.52 4.84
CA VAL A 55 -6.01 -6.80 4.24
C VAL A 55 -6.17 -5.46 4.94
N TRP A 56 -6.07 -5.43 6.27
CA TRP A 56 -6.08 -4.20 7.04
C TRP A 56 -4.98 -3.23 6.59
N ILE A 57 -3.75 -3.73 6.40
CA ILE A 57 -2.62 -2.91 5.92
C ILE A 57 -2.92 -2.32 4.54
N VAL A 58 -3.45 -3.13 3.62
CA VAL A 58 -3.78 -2.62 2.29
C VAL A 58 -4.85 -1.54 2.36
N GLU A 59 -5.94 -1.77 3.08
CA GLU A 59 -7.09 -0.86 3.11
C GLU A 59 -6.81 0.42 3.89
N HIS A 60 -6.17 0.32 5.07
CA HIS A 60 -6.03 1.42 6.02
C HIS A 60 -4.65 2.08 6.01
N LEU A 61 -3.68 1.52 5.28
CA LEU A 61 -2.36 2.13 5.12
C LEU A 61 -2.10 2.42 3.64
N PHE A 62 -2.03 1.40 2.78
CA PHE A 62 -1.59 1.63 1.40
C PHE A 62 -2.60 2.42 0.58
N LEU A 63 -3.85 1.99 0.54
CA LEU A 63 -4.89 2.67 -0.24
C LEU A 63 -5.19 4.05 0.33
N ASP A 64 -5.20 4.19 1.65
CA ASP A 64 -5.40 5.48 2.31
C ASP A 64 -4.28 6.47 1.96
N SER A 65 -3.00 6.06 2.04
CA SER A 65 -1.88 6.91 1.62
C SER A 65 -1.94 7.30 0.13
N LEU A 66 -2.43 6.42 -0.75
CA LEU A 66 -2.56 6.75 -2.18
C LEU A 66 -3.62 7.83 -2.45
N LEU A 67 -4.60 8.04 -1.56
CA LEU A 67 -5.63 9.07 -1.74
C LEU A 67 -5.03 10.49 -1.77
N PHE A 68 -3.90 10.72 -1.10
CA PHE A 68 -3.22 12.01 -1.13
C PHE A 68 -2.79 12.42 -2.55
N LEU A 69 -2.51 11.46 -3.44
CA LEU A 69 -2.16 11.75 -4.83
C LEU A 69 -3.29 12.44 -5.61
N LYS A 70 -4.54 12.36 -5.14
CA LYS A 70 -5.68 13.07 -5.76
C LYS A 70 -5.70 14.57 -5.49
N VAL A 71 -5.02 15.00 -4.44
CA VAL A 71 -5.03 16.40 -3.99
C VAL A 71 -3.66 17.07 -4.15
N LEU A 72 -2.59 16.30 -4.33
CA LEU A 72 -1.26 16.82 -4.56
C LEU A 72 -1.13 17.37 -6.00
N PRO A 73 -0.71 18.65 -6.17
CA PRO A 73 -0.37 19.20 -7.47
C PRO A 73 0.69 18.37 -8.19
N SER A 74 0.52 18.19 -9.50
CA SER A 74 1.50 17.48 -10.35
C SER A 74 2.87 18.17 -10.44
N THR A 75 2.98 19.40 -9.97
CA THR A 75 4.20 20.22 -9.97
C THR A 75 5.04 20.04 -8.69
N ILE A 76 4.61 19.23 -7.73
CA ILE A 76 5.40 18.97 -6.52
C ILE A 76 6.64 18.16 -6.88
N SER A 77 7.82 18.71 -6.54
CA SER A 77 9.11 18.03 -6.70
C SER A 77 9.68 17.50 -5.39
N THR A 78 9.11 17.91 -4.25
CA THR A 78 9.66 17.60 -2.92
C THR A 78 8.53 17.44 -1.92
N VAL A 79 8.56 16.33 -1.19
CA VAL A 79 7.57 15.97 -0.15
C VAL A 79 8.31 15.72 1.15
N LEU A 80 7.77 16.25 2.24
CA LEU A 80 8.18 15.95 3.60
C LEU A 80 7.08 15.12 4.26
N ASP A 81 7.44 13.95 4.79
CA ASP A 81 6.59 13.09 5.61
C ASP A 81 7.14 13.15 7.05
N LEU A 82 6.28 13.50 8.02
CA LEU A 82 6.67 13.89 9.39
C LEU A 82 6.32 12.82 10.43
#